data_AF-A0A538D9P5-F1
#
_entry.id   AF-A0A538D9P5-F1
#
_cell.length_a   1.000
_cell.length_b   1.000
_cell.length_c   1.000
_cell.angle_alpha   90.00
_cell.angle_beta   90.00
_cell.angle_gamma   90.00
#
_symmetry.space_group_name_H-M   'P 1'
#
loop_
_entity.id
_entity.type
_entity.pdbx_description
1 polymer ?
#
loop_
_entity_poly.entity_id
_entity_poly.type
_entity_poly.pdbx_seq_one_letter_code
_entity_poly.pdbx_strand_id
1 'polypeptide(L)'
;MTETAARERMTQSAAAPSPFPPIAEYAFLSDCHTGALIAPDGAIDWLCIPRFDAPSVFGSLLDREAGFFRLAPFGINHPTSVVYVAGTNVLETTWRTPNGWIVVR
;
A
#
# COMPACT_ATOMS: atom_id res chain seq x y z
N MET A 1 -29.93 -28.50 -17.70
CA MET A 1 -30.75 -27.31 -17.42
C MET A 1 -30.35 -26.77 -16.06
N THR A 2 -29.22 -26.06 -15.99
CA THR A 2 -29.01 -25.01 -14.99
C THR A 2 -27.97 -24.05 -15.54
N GLU A 3 -28.42 -22.81 -15.61
CA GLU A 3 -27.86 -21.62 -16.23
C GLU A 3 -26.55 -21.20 -15.55
N THR A 4 -25.43 -21.22 -16.28
CA THR A 4 -24.23 -20.49 -15.87
C THR A 4 -24.53 -19.01 -16.07
N ALA A 5 -24.97 -18.35 -15.01
CA ALA A 5 -25.11 -16.90 -14.99
C ALA A 5 -23.75 -16.28 -15.31
N ALA A 6 -23.63 -15.73 -16.52
CA ALA A 6 -22.49 -14.92 -16.90
C ALA A 6 -22.47 -13.72 -15.96
N ARG A 7 -21.51 -13.72 -15.03
CA ARG A 7 -21.23 -12.57 -14.16
C ARG A 7 -20.93 -11.38 -15.06
N GLU A 8 -21.86 -10.44 -15.13
CA GLU A 8 -21.68 -9.19 -15.86
C GLU A 8 -20.34 -8.59 -15.46
N ARG A 9 -19.43 -8.43 -16.42
CA ARG A 9 -18.19 -7.67 -16.22
C ARG A 9 -18.60 -6.21 -16.09
N MET A 10 -18.87 -5.77 -14.87
CA MET A 10 -18.88 -4.36 -14.54
C MET A 10 -17.54 -3.77 -14.99
N THR A 11 -17.58 -2.83 -15.95
CA THR A 11 -16.43 -2.01 -16.29
C THR A 11 -16.02 -1.26 -15.02
N GLN A 12 -14.92 -1.70 -14.41
CA GLN A 12 -14.38 -1.04 -13.23
C GLN A 12 -13.86 0.33 -13.65
N SER A 13 -14.67 1.35 -13.46
CA SER A 13 -14.25 2.74 -13.63
C SER A 13 -13.31 3.11 -12.49
N ALA A 14 -12.23 3.84 -12.77
CA ALA A 14 -11.34 4.38 -11.74
C ALA A 14 -12.07 5.30 -10.73
N ALA A 15 -13.27 5.77 -11.07
CA ALA A 15 -14.12 6.61 -10.23
C ALA A 15 -15.12 5.81 -9.36
N ALA A 16 -15.24 4.49 -9.54
CA ALA A 16 -16.10 3.67 -8.70
C ALA A 16 -15.45 3.50 -7.31
N PRO A 17 -16.22 3.53 -6.21
CA PRO A 17 -15.68 3.31 -4.88
C PRO A 17 -15.01 1.93 -4.82
N SER A 18 -13.72 1.97 -4.52
CA SER A 18 -12.85 0.80 -4.42
C SER A 18 -12.65 0.42 -2.94
N PRO A 19 -12.59 -0.87 -2.59
CA PRO A 19 -12.16 -1.29 -1.25
C PRO A 19 -10.68 -1.04 -1.00
N PHE A 20 -9.91 -0.69 -2.04
CA PHE A 20 -8.49 -0.37 -1.97
C PHE A 20 -8.29 1.15 -1.80
N PRO A 21 -7.27 1.59 -1.05
CA PRO A 21 -6.85 2.99 -1.05
C PRO A 21 -6.64 3.50 -2.48
N PRO A 22 -6.96 4.78 -2.77
CA PRO A 22 -6.64 5.39 -4.05
C PRO A 22 -5.14 5.28 -4.34
N ILE A 23 -4.79 5.01 -5.60
CA ILE A 23 -3.37 4.85 -5.99
C ILE A 23 -2.51 6.08 -5.64
N ALA A 24 -3.11 7.27 -5.66
CA ALA A 24 -2.45 8.54 -5.33
C ALA A 24 -2.08 8.68 -3.85
N GLU A 25 -2.64 7.84 -2.97
CA GLU A 25 -2.32 7.86 -1.54
C GLU A 25 -1.16 6.93 -1.17
N TYR A 26 -0.69 6.10 -2.10
CA TYR A 26 0.47 5.24 -1.86
C TYR A 26 1.77 6.04 -1.99
N ALA A 27 2.68 5.81 -1.06
CA ALA A 27 4.06 6.25 -1.17
C ALA A 27 4.87 5.21 -1.97
N PHE A 28 5.65 5.69 -2.92
CA PHE A 28 6.60 4.90 -3.70
C PHE A 28 8.01 4.97 -3.12
N LEU A 29 8.62 3.84 -2.80
CA LEU A 29 10.04 3.74 -2.43
C LEU A 29 10.80 2.94 -3.49
N SER A 30 12.03 3.35 -3.80
CA SER A 30 12.89 2.67 -4.76
C SER A 30 14.37 2.98 -4.52
N ASP A 31 15.21 2.01 -4.82
CA ASP A 31 16.68 2.09 -4.84
C ASP A 31 17.24 2.03 -6.28
N CYS A 32 16.40 2.35 -7.27
CA CYS A 32 16.66 2.20 -8.71
C CYS A 32 16.82 0.75 -9.22
N HIS A 33 16.79 -0.26 -8.36
CA HIS A 33 16.80 -1.68 -8.75
C HIS A 33 15.41 -2.32 -8.58
N THR A 34 14.73 -1.99 -7.48
CA THR A 34 13.38 -2.44 -7.14
C THR A 34 12.47 -1.26 -6.79
N GLY A 35 11.18 -1.53 -6.59
CA GLY A 35 10.20 -0.57 -6.10
C GLY A 35 9.20 -1.22 -5.14
N ALA A 36 8.76 -0.44 -4.17
CA ALA A 36 7.71 -0.78 -3.22
C ALA A 36 6.62 0.30 -3.20
N LEU A 37 5.37 -0.11 -3.00
CA LEU A 37 4.27 0.80 -2.71
C LEU A 37 3.81 0.60 -1.27
N ILE A 38 3.76 1.70 -0.54
CA ILE A 38 3.41 1.77 0.87
C ILE A 38 2.06 2.47 0.99
N ALA A 39 1.08 1.77 1.55
CA ALA A 39 -0.23 2.28 1.85
C ALA A 39 -0.18 3.32 2.99
N PRO A 40 -1.19 4.20 3.11
CA PRO A 40 -1.24 5.23 4.15
C PRO A 40 -1.20 4.71 5.59
N ASP A 41 -1.50 3.43 5.83
CA ASP A 41 -1.50 2.79 7.15
C ASP A 41 -0.14 2.17 7.53
N GLY A 42 0.87 2.33 6.68
CA GLY A 42 2.22 1.77 6.84
C GLY A 42 2.37 0.35 6.30
N ALA A 43 1.40 -0.18 5.55
CA ALA A 43 1.52 -1.48 4.89
C ALA A 43 2.28 -1.38 3.56
N ILE A 44 3.26 -2.25 3.35
CA ILE A 44 3.90 -2.52 2.07
C ILE A 44 2.98 -3.45 1.29
N ASP A 45 2.15 -2.87 0.43
CA ASP A 45 1.12 -3.58 -0.33
C ASP A 45 1.63 -4.12 -1.68
N TRP A 46 2.77 -3.60 -2.14
CA TRP A 46 3.44 -4.07 -3.34
C TRP A 46 4.96 -4.02 -3.17
N LEU A 47 5.66 -5.08 -3.58
CA LEU A 47 7.11 -5.15 -3.58
C LEU A 47 7.60 -6.18 -4.62
N CYS A 48 8.49 -5.80 -5.53
CA CYS A 48 9.07 -6.70 -6.54
C CYS A 48 10.58 -6.89 -6.31
N ILE A 49 11.03 -8.02 -5.79
CA ILE A 49 12.47 -8.29 -5.59
C ILE A 49 12.94 -9.49 -6.45
N PRO A 50 14.19 -9.48 -6.95
CA PRO A 50 15.24 -8.48 -6.73
C PRO A 50 15.19 -7.28 -7.70
N ARG A 51 14.32 -7.31 -8.71
CA ARG A 51 14.21 -6.28 -9.76
C ARG A 51 12.78 -5.82 -9.96
N PHE A 52 12.61 -4.63 -10.50
CA PHE A 52 11.28 -4.00 -10.68
C PHE A 52 10.28 -4.85 -11.48
N ASP A 53 10.76 -5.62 -12.44
CA ASP A 53 9.98 -6.50 -13.33
C ASP A 53 10.01 -7.99 -12.89
N ALA A 54 10.44 -8.27 -11.66
CA ALA A 54 10.29 -9.58 -11.03
C ALA A 54 8.84 -9.81 -10.56
N PRO A 55 8.44 -11.07 -10.33
CA PRO A 55 7.21 -11.37 -9.61
C PRO A 55 7.16 -10.65 -8.27
N SER A 56 5.99 -10.12 -7.91
CA SER A 56 5.82 -9.43 -6.63
C SER A 56 5.81 -10.41 -5.47
N VAL A 57 6.44 -10.01 -4.36
CA VAL A 57 6.39 -10.73 -3.07
C VAL A 57 5.11 -10.38 -2.32
N PHE A 58 4.65 -9.14 -2.46
CA PHE A 58 3.37 -8.64 -1.95
C PHE A 58 2.54 -8.10 -3.10
N GLY A 59 1.23 -8.38 -3.09
CA GLY A 59 0.30 -8.02 -4.15
C GLY A 59 -1.05 -7.52 -3.65
N SER A 60 -1.16 -7.13 -2.36
CA SER A 60 -2.41 -6.65 -1.74
C SER A 60 -3.00 -5.41 -2.38
N LEU A 61 -2.23 -4.71 -3.23
CA LEU A 61 -2.72 -3.66 -4.12
C LEU A 61 -3.79 -4.16 -5.11
N LEU A 62 -3.66 -5.39 -5.61
CA LEU A 62 -4.55 -5.99 -6.60
C LEU A 62 -5.50 -7.03 -6.00
N ASP A 63 -5.02 -7.76 -4.99
CA ASP A 63 -5.80 -8.81 -4.31
C ASP A 63 -5.41 -8.86 -2.83
N ARG A 64 -6.37 -8.60 -1.93
CA ARG A 64 -6.12 -8.55 -0.48
C ARG A 64 -5.58 -9.87 0.10
N GLU A 65 -5.73 -10.98 -0.61
CA GLU A 65 -5.16 -12.28 -0.23
C GLU A 65 -3.70 -12.46 -0.67
N ALA A 66 -3.19 -11.63 -1.58
CA ALA A 66 -1.81 -11.68 -2.10
C ALA A 66 -0.74 -11.10 -1.16
N GLY A 67 -1.08 -10.96 0.13
CA GLY A 67 -0.15 -10.64 1.21
C GLY A 67 0.37 -9.20 1.24
N PHE A 68 0.78 -8.78 2.43
CA PHE A 68 1.40 -7.48 2.71
C PHE A 68 2.32 -7.60 3.92
N PHE A 69 3.22 -6.64 4.09
CA PHE A 69 3.99 -6.47 5.33
C PHE A 69 3.69 -5.11 5.93
N ARG A 70 3.31 -5.04 7.21
CA ARG A 70 2.92 -3.79 7.85
C ARG A 70 3.82 -3.41 9.00
N LEU A 71 4.32 -2.17 8.97
CA LEU A 71 5.05 -1.55 10.07
C LEU A 71 4.22 -0.40 10.64
N ALA A 72 3.63 -0.61 11.81
CA ALA A 72 2.87 0.41 12.53
C ALA A 72 2.83 0.09 14.03
N PRO A 73 2.58 1.10 14.90
CA PRO A 73 2.33 0.85 16.31
C PRO A 73 1.09 -0.03 16.50
N PHE A 74 1.15 -0.94 17.48
CA PHE A 74 0.03 -1.83 17.77
C PHE A 74 -1.25 -1.05 18.12
N GLY A 75 -2.36 -1.43 17.50
CA GLY A 75 -3.67 -0.81 17.72
C GLY A 75 -3.88 0.55 17.06
N ILE A 76 -2.93 1.04 16.25
CA ILE A 76 -3.03 2.32 15.55
C ILE A 76 -2.98 2.08 14.05
N ASN A 77 -4.09 2.38 13.38
CA ASN A 77 -4.23 2.14 11.94
C ASN A 77 -3.88 3.34 11.08
N HIS A 78 -3.95 4.54 11.63
CA HIS A 78 -3.75 5.76 10.87
C HIS A 78 -2.60 6.57 11.46
N PRO A 79 -1.56 6.87 10.66
CA PRO A 79 -0.54 7.83 11.06
C PRO A 79 -1.13 9.23 11.16
N THR A 80 -0.45 10.07 11.92
CA THR A 80 -0.77 11.49 12.02
C THR A 80 -0.18 12.29 10.86
N SER A 81 0.94 11.84 10.30
CA SER A 81 1.58 12.47 9.14
C SER A 81 2.35 11.43 8.32
N VAL A 82 2.29 11.55 7.01
CA VAL A 82 3.09 10.78 6.04
C VAL A 82 3.65 11.78 5.05
N VAL A 83 4.96 11.98 5.04
CA VAL A 83 5.63 12.97 4.18
C VAL A 83 6.94 12.43 3.66
N TYR A 84 7.29 12.79 2.43
CA TYR A 84 8.67 12.63 1.98
C TYR A 84 9.54 13.71 2.59
N VAL A 85 10.71 13.31 3.07
CA VAL A 85 11.75 14.26 3.46
C VAL A 85 12.19 15.01 2.20
N ALA A 86 12.12 16.34 2.26
CA ALA A 86 12.31 17.22 1.12
C ALA A 86 13.63 16.91 0.35
N GLY A 87 13.51 16.74 -0.96
CA GLY A 87 14.66 16.44 -1.83
C GLY A 87 15.16 15.00 -1.76
N THR A 88 14.46 14.09 -1.10
CA THR A 88 14.86 12.68 -0.95
C THR A 88 13.71 11.72 -1.25
N ASN A 89 14.05 10.44 -1.45
CA ASN A 89 13.08 9.33 -1.48
C ASN A 89 12.99 8.64 -0.10
N VAL A 90 13.06 9.42 0.98
CA VAL A 90 12.89 8.92 2.35
C VAL A 90 11.48 9.28 2.81
N LEU A 91 10.71 8.26 3.19
CA LEU A 91 9.35 8.42 3.69
C LEU A 91 9.36 8.53 5.21
N GLU A 92 9.00 9.71 5.74
CA GLU A 92 8.80 9.91 7.17
C GLU A 92 7.33 9.69 7.53
N THR A 93 7.08 8.71 8.39
CA THR A 93 5.74 8.42 8.93
C THR A 93 5.73 8.66 10.43
N THR A 94 4.76 9.46 10.89
CA THR A 94 4.61 9.83 12.30
C THR A 94 3.29 9.30 12.85
N TRP A 95 3.34 8.62 13.99
CA TRP A 95 2.17 8.16 14.73
C TRP A 95 2.12 8.79 16.13
N ARG A 96 0.92 9.21 16.53
CA ARG A 96 0.60 9.50 17.93
C ARG A 96 0.13 8.24 18.63
N THR A 97 0.83 7.83 19.68
CA THR A 97 0.40 6.77 20.60
C THR A 97 -0.15 7.37 21.90
N PRO A 98 -0.85 6.60 22.75
CA PRO A 98 -1.27 7.09 24.07
C PRO A 98 -0.10 7.60 24.94
N ASN A 99 1.09 7.03 24.76
CA ASN A 99 2.25 7.27 25.62
C ASN A 99 3.29 8.20 24.99
N GLY A 100 3.06 8.71 23.78
CA GLY A 100 4.04 9.54 23.07
C GLY A 100 3.94 9.43 21.56
N TRP A 101 5.04 9.71 20.87
CA TRP A 101 5.11 9.75 19.41
C TRP A 101 6.16 8.76 18.89
N ILE A 102 5.87 8.17 17.74
CA ILE A 102 6.82 7.33 17.00
C ILE A 102 6.99 7.96 15.62
N VAL A 103 8.24 8.14 15.21
CA VAL A 103 8.62 8.62 13.88
C VAL A 103 9.51 7.57 13.24
N VAL A 104 9.12 7.09 12.06
CA VAL A 104 9.88 6.12 11.25
C VAL A 104 10.29 6.80 9.96
N ARG A 105 11.54 6.61 9.56
CA ARG A 105 12.18 7.15 8.36
C ARG A 105 13.17 6.15 7.81
#